data_AF-A0A6M2A8F0-F1
#
_entry.id   AF-A0A6M2A8F0-F1
#
_cell.length_a   1.000
_cell.length_b   1.000
_cell.length_c   1.000
_cell.angle_alpha   90.00
_cell.angle_beta   90.00
_cell.angle_gamma   90.00
#
_symmetry.space_group_name_H-M   'P 1'
#
loop_
_entity.id
_entity.type
_entity.pdbx_description
1 polymer ?
#
loop_
_entity_poly.entity_id
_entity_poly.type
_entity_poly.pdbx_seq_one_letter_code
_entity_poly.pdbx_strand_id
1 'polypeptide(L)'
;MFRKTSIEERNILFLDKLKAGEQVGIDQNGRLYKVKTGEMPEINGAAQETLNNLAFDYLTRSLQNKEFKDITKGPKAFEALIGKLVSTHLLEGQILQTSLILWYNQRFRALENAGYDSDTAEAITTIEMSQDPYLSDEIKDPIRPQPTTGGMSGSYFIRDRNGERIGVFKPMDEEPYMPNNPEKQLRRDYDQKKPGRIHAIRYGATQGGSWKREIVAWEIDRGDFVGIPETVELTVLFPKRQGSPESAMKTGSFQKFVRGKQLSELTNEQIAAIPVSELHKIATFDLAMGNADRHTDNMLYDAETQSLHPIDQGLILLDSIDWKKPEEERWVSESSLWWRTYPQISKEIHSGALHWIKRYDIEYGVEKMRKLGISEGAIREHKIRMLFLKKGAAQGLTFAQLAQLASEPESNSPRKGGTWLDTQIEVTINLMKTHNLDPNDEAQFFQAFAQVLPQAMQNLNFA
;
A
#
# COMPACT_ATOMS: atom_id res chain seq x y z
N MET A 1 -45.56 45.22 -2.14
CA MET A 1 -44.79 44.93 -3.38
C MET A 1 -43.31 45.09 -3.04
N PHE A 2 -42.60 44.00 -2.70
CA PHE A 2 -41.15 43.99 -2.53
C PHE A 2 -40.57 43.01 -3.57
N ARG A 3 -39.94 43.57 -4.59
CA ARG A 3 -39.27 42.84 -5.68
C ARG A 3 -37.83 42.52 -5.24
N LYS A 4 -37.42 41.26 -5.47
CA LYS A 4 -36.05 40.75 -5.62
C LYS A 4 -35.01 41.19 -4.57
N THR A 5 -35.05 40.58 -3.39
CA THR A 5 -33.82 40.34 -2.60
C THR A 5 -33.21 39.00 -3.01
N SER A 6 -31.88 38.92 -3.05
CA SER A 6 -31.14 37.68 -3.35
C SER A 6 -31.32 36.65 -2.22
N ILE A 7 -31.02 35.37 -2.49
CA ILE A 7 -31.06 34.31 -1.47
C ILE A 7 -30.13 34.66 -0.30
N GLU A 8 -28.96 35.22 -0.59
CA GLU A 8 -27.99 35.68 0.42
C GLU A 8 -28.55 36.79 1.32
N GLU A 9 -29.20 37.81 0.77
CA GLU A 9 -29.78 38.91 1.56
C GLU A 9 -30.90 38.45 2.49
N ARG A 10 -31.70 37.46 2.07
CA ARG A 10 -32.75 36.87 2.90
C ARG A 10 -32.19 36.00 4.02
N ASN A 11 -31.06 35.35 3.76
CA ASN A 11 -30.36 34.52 4.74
C ASN A 11 -29.67 35.37 5.82
N ILE A 12 -29.10 36.52 5.45
CA ILE A 12 -28.55 37.49 6.41
C ILE A 12 -29.66 38.02 7.32
N LEU A 13 -30.80 38.39 6.75
CA LEU A 13 -31.95 38.89 7.51
C LEU A 13 -32.56 37.84 8.45
N PHE A 14 -32.53 36.56 8.07
CA PHE A 14 -32.95 35.44 8.94
C PHE A 14 -32.06 35.30 10.17
N LEU A 15 -30.74 35.32 9.95
CA LEU A 15 -29.74 35.20 11.02
C LEU A 15 -29.78 36.39 11.98
N ASP A 16 -29.96 37.61 11.48
CA ASP A 16 -30.08 38.80 12.32
C ASP A 16 -31.35 38.76 13.19
N LYS A 17 -32.44 38.18 12.68
CA LYS A 17 -33.69 37.98 13.44
C LYS A 17 -33.57 36.89 14.50
N LEU A 18 -32.88 35.79 14.22
CA LEU A 18 -32.56 34.77 15.22
C LEU A 18 -31.63 35.31 16.32
N LYS A 19 -30.61 36.10 15.96
CA LYS A 19 -29.72 36.77 16.92
C LYS A 19 -30.44 37.78 17.80
N ALA A 20 -31.49 38.42 17.28
CA ALA A 20 -32.37 39.31 18.04
C ALA A 20 -33.38 38.54 18.93
N GLY A 21 -33.33 37.21 18.96
CA GLY A 21 -34.24 36.37 19.74
C GLY A 21 -35.64 36.23 19.15
N GLU A 22 -35.85 36.61 17.88
CA GLU A 22 -37.14 36.43 17.21
C GLU A 22 -37.33 34.97 16.75
N GLN A 23 -38.52 34.41 17.00
CA GLN A 23 -38.91 33.13 16.42
C GLN A 23 -39.42 33.34 14.99
N VAL A 24 -38.60 32.96 14.00
CA VAL A 24 -38.87 33.12 12.57
C VAL A 24 -38.56 31.85 11.80
N GLY A 25 -39.28 31.62 10.69
CA GLY A 25 -39.15 30.47 9.80
C GLY A 25 -39.08 30.91 8.34
N ILE A 26 -38.73 29.99 7.44
CA ILE A 26 -38.60 30.25 6.00
C ILE A 26 -39.51 29.27 5.24
N ASP A 27 -40.40 29.80 4.39
CA ASP A 27 -41.34 28.98 3.61
C ASP A 27 -40.66 28.34 2.39
N GLN A 28 -41.40 27.45 1.71
CA GLN A 28 -40.98 26.75 0.48
C GLN A 28 -40.55 27.66 -0.69
N ASN A 29 -40.83 28.96 -0.62
CA ASN A 29 -40.43 29.95 -1.63
C ASN A 29 -39.28 30.86 -1.15
N GLY A 30 -38.65 30.52 -0.01
CA GLY A 30 -37.57 31.30 0.58
C GLY A 30 -38.05 32.62 1.18
N ARG A 31 -39.28 32.69 1.69
CA ARG A 31 -39.84 33.89 2.36
C ARG A 31 -39.86 33.70 3.87
N LEU A 32 -39.41 34.74 4.58
CA LEU A 32 -39.42 34.79 6.04
C LEU A 32 -40.84 34.96 6.59
N TYR A 33 -41.19 34.18 7.60
CA TYR A 33 -42.42 34.32 8.39
C TYR A 33 -42.12 34.23 9.88
N LYS A 34 -42.98 34.80 10.74
CA LYS A 34 -42.87 34.66 12.20
C LYS A 34 -43.48 33.34 12.65
N VAL A 35 -42.76 32.57 13.43
CA VAL A 35 -43.24 31.32 14.04
C VAL A 35 -43.99 31.69 15.31
N LYS A 36 -45.19 31.12 15.50
CA LYS A 36 -45.95 31.33 16.74
C LYS A 36 -45.29 30.59 17.89
N THR A 37 -45.30 31.20 19.06
CA THR A 37 -44.68 30.66 20.27
C THR A 37 -45.23 29.26 20.58
N GLY A 38 -44.37 28.24 20.50
CA GLY A 38 -44.71 26.83 20.79
C GLY A 38 -44.89 25.92 19.55
N GLU A 39 -44.76 26.43 18.33
CA GLU A 39 -44.76 25.62 17.10
C GLU A 39 -43.32 25.34 16.61
N MET A 40 -43.05 24.09 16.20
CA MET A 40 -41.81 23.74 15.51
C MET A 40 -41.90 24.15 14.03
N PRO A 41 -40.88 24.79 13.43
CA PRO A 41 -40.91 25.12 12.02
C PRO A 41 -40.84 23.84 11.16
N GLU A 42 -41.72 23.71 10.16
CA GLU A 42 -41.62 22.66 9.16
C GLU A 42 -40.41 22.95 8.25
N ILE A 43 -39.33 22.18 8.41
CA ILE A 43 -38.15 22.25 7.56
C ILE A 43 -38.29 21.21 6.44
N ASN A 44 -38.57 21.66 5.22
CA ASN A 44 -38.57 20.79 4.05
C ASN A 44 -37.13 20.60 3.50
N GLY A 45 -36.94 19.66 2.56
CA GLY A 45 -35.61 19.28 2.07
C GLY A 45 -34.77 20.44 1.49
N ALA A 46 -35.39 21.45 0.90
CA ALA A 46 -34.70 22.62 0.37
C ALA A 46 -34.26 23.61 1.49
N ALA A 47 -35.06 23.72 2.56
CA ALA A 47 -34.69 24.48 3.75
C ALA A 47 -33.54 23.81 4.52
N GLN A 48 -33.50 22.47 4.51
CA GLN A 48 -32.40 21.69 5.07
C GLN A 48 -31.08 21.92 4.31
N GLU A 49 -31.13 21.90 2.98
CA GLU A 49 -29.97 22.16 2.13
C GLU A 49 -29.42 23.58 2.32
N THR A 50 -30.32 24.56 2.50
CA THR A 50 -29.96 25.96 2.76
C THR A 50 -29.31 26.13 4.15
N LEU A 51 -29.84 25.45 5.17
CA LEU A 51 -29.25 25.41 6.53
C LEU A 51 -27.86 24.76 6.53
N ASN A 52 -27.68 23.67 5.79
CA ASN A 52 -26.40 22.98 5.65
C ASN A 52 -25.35 23.89 4.98
N ASN A 53 -25.74 24.61 3.91
CA ASN A 53 -24.86 25.57 3.24
C ASN A 53 -24.50 26.77 4.11
N LEU A 54 -25.44 27.25 4.95
CA LEU A 54 -25.21 28.35 5.91
C LEU A 54 -24.29 27.92 7.07
N ALA A 55 -24.44 26.70 7.57
CA ALA A 55 -23.54 26.14 8.58
C ALA A 55 -22.12 25.96 8.01
N PHE A 56 -22.02 25.47 6.78
CA PHE A 56 -20.76 25.34 6.05
C PHE A 56 -20.04 26.68 5.89
N ASP A 57 -20.75 27.75 5.49
CA ASP A 57 -20.15 29.06 5.24
C ASP A 57 -19.74 29.80 6.55
N TYR A 58 -20.55 29.67 7.61
CA TYR A 58 -20.23 30.22 8.94
C TYR A 58 -19.01 29.55 9.58
N LEU A 59 -18.90 28.22 9.47
CA LEU A 59 -17.76 27.46 9.97
C LEU A 59 -16.52 27.73 9.13
N THR A 60 -16.64 27.80 7.79
CA THR A 60 -15.51 28.13 6.90
C THR A 60 -14.89 29.50 7.24
N ARG A 61 -15.71 30.49 7.61
CA ARG A 61 -15.23 31.82 8.05
C ARG A 61 -14.66 31.81 9.48
N SER A 62 -15.22 31.02 10.39
CA SER A 62 -14.71 30.90 11.77
C SER A 62 -13.38 30.12 11.85
N LEU A 63 -13.19 29.14 10.95
CA LEU A 63 -12.03 28.24 10.89
C LEU A 63 -10.80 28.85 10.20
N GLN A 64 -10.89 30.08 9.68
CA GLN A 64 -9.74 30.85 9.18
C GLN A 64 -8.86 31.43 10.30
N ASN A 65 -9.26 31.30 11.57
CA ASN A 65 -8.44 31.69 12.73
C ASN A 65 -7.76 30.47 13.36
N LYS A 66 -6.43 30.57 13.58
CA LYS A 66 -5.42 29.77 14.34
C LYS A 66 -5.69 28.37 14.96
N GLU A 67 -6.91 27.83 15.01
CA GLU A 67 -7.26 26.50 15.56
C GLU A 67 -7.07 25.34 14.55
N PHE A 68 -6.40 25.59 13.42
CA PHE A 68 -6.16 24.65 12.31
C PHE A 68 -5.30 23.43 12.67
N LYS A 69 -4.45 23.51 13.71
CA LYS A 69 -3.44 22.48 14.01
C LYS A 69 -3.98 21.26 14.76
N ASP A 70 -5.17 21.33 15.33
CA ASP A 70 -5.67 20.26 16.20
C ASP A 70 -6.56 19.25 15.45
N ILE A 71 -7.34 19.67 14.46
CA ILE A 71 -8.29 18.79 13.73
C ILE A 71 -7.59 17.69 12.91
N THR A 72 -6.36 17.93 12.44
CA THR A 72 -5.56 16.96 11.69
C THR A 72 -4.93 15.87 12.57
N LYS A 73 -5.11 15.91 13.90
CA LYS A 73 -4.53 14.95 14.85
C LYS A 73 -5.41 13.72 15.12
N GLY A 74 -6.48 13.56 14.34
CA GLY A 74 -7.37 12.41 14.41
C GLY A 74 -8.70 12.68 15.13
N PRO A 75 -9.57 11.66 15.22
CA PRO A 75 -10.98 11.81 15.63
C PRO A 75 -11.17 12.51 16.99
N LYS A 76 -10.32 12.23 17.97
CA LYS A 76 -10.40 12.82 19.33
C LYS A 76 -10.20 14.34 19.37
N ALA A 77 -9.37 14.89 18.48
CA ALA A 77 -9.13 16.32 18.44
C ALA A 77 -10.27 17.05 17.71
N PHE A 78 -10.89 16.38 16.74
CA PHE A 78 -12.14 16.81 16.14
C PHE A 78 -13.31 16.77 17.15
N GLU A 79 -13.44 15.70 17.93
CA GLU A 79 -14.40 15.57 19.04
C GLU A 79 -14.30 16.72 20.04
N ALA A 80 -13.08 17.12 20.44
CA ALA A 80 -12.87 18.22 21.38
C ALA A 80 -13.35 19.58 20.82
N LEU A 81 -13.22 19.79 19.50
CA LEU A 81 -13.69 20.98 18.82
C LEU A 81 -15.23 20.98 18.67
N ILE A 82 -15.81 19.84 18.27
CA ILE A 82 -17.25 19.67 18.18
C ILE A 82 -17.91 19.79 19.55
N GLY A 83 -17.35 19.18 20.60
CA GLY A 83 -17.84 19.32 21.98
C GLY A 83 -17.85 20.77 22.47
N LYS A 84 -16.85 21.58 22.06
CA LYS A 84 -16.86 23.03 22.31
C LYS A 84 -17.99 23.75 21.56
N LEU A 85 -18.24 23.39 20.30
CA LEU A 85 -19.27 24.00 19.45
C LEU A 85 -20.71 23.61 19.84
N VAL A 86 -20.92 22.37 20.30
CA VAL A 86 -22.22 21.81 20.74
C VAL A 86 -22.66 22.41 22.09
N SER A 87 -21.74 22.94 22.89
CA SER A 87 -22.08 23.65 24.14
C SER A 87 -22.89 24.94 23.96
N THR A 88 -23.04 25.42 22.72
CA THR A 88 -23.94 26.50 22.32
C THR A 88 -25.12 25.93 21.53
N HIS A 89 -26.31 25.91 22.15
CA HIS A 89 -27.51 25.19 21.71
C HIS A 89 -27.92 25.36 20.23
N LEU A 90 -27.97 24.24 19.47
CA LEU A 90 -29.03 23.83 18.52
C LEU A 90 -28.64 22.56 17.72
N LEU A 91 -29.60 21.66 17.50
CA LEU A 91 -29.61 20.57 16.48
C LEU A 91 -28.40 19.62 16.44
N GLU A 92 -28.28 18.77 17.47
CA GLU A 92 -27.22 17.76 17.61
C GLU A 92 -27.03 16.88 16.36
N GLY A 93 -28.08 16.39 15.70
CA GLY A 93 -27.95 15.49 14.54
C GLY A 93 -27.46 16.14 13.24
N GLN A 94 -27.86 17.39 12.97
CA GLN A 94 -27.52 18.09 11.72
C GLN A 94 -26.12 18.72 11.78
N ILE A 95 -25.72 19.16 12.98
CA ILE A 95 -24.33 19.55 13.26
C ILE A 95 -23.42 18.33 13.11
N LEU A 96 -23.81 17.15 13.61
CA LEU A 96 -23.02 15.92 13.47
C LEU A 96 -22.78 15.55 11.99
N GLN A 97 -23.85 15.53 11.18
CA GLN A 97 -23.76 15.17 9.77
C GLN A 97 -22.90 16.15 8.95
N THR A 98 -23.04 17.46 9.22
CA THR A 98 -22.25 18.51 8.57
C THR A 98 -20.78 18.45 9.01
N SER A 99 -20.54 18.19 10.29
CA SER A 99 -19.21 18.00 10.87
C SER A 99 -18.51 16.79 10.25
N LEU A 100 -19.23 15.70 10.03
CA LEU A 100 -18.69 14.48 9.42
C LEU A 100 -18.30 14.67 7.95
N ILE A 101 -19.11 15.40 7.18
CA ILE A 101 -18.81 15.76 5.78
C ILE A 101 -17.58 16.69 5.73
N LEU A 102 -17.47 17.63 6.68
CA LEU A 102 -16.32 18.52 6.82
C LEU A 102 -15.05 17.74 7.18
N TRP A 103 -15.14 16.81 8.12
CA TRP A 103 -14.03 15.93 8.50
C TRP A 103 -13.59 15.07 7.31
N TYR A 104 -14.54 14.43 6.61
CA TYR A 104 -14.25 13.64 5.41
C TYR A 104 -13.53 14.47 4.35
N ASN A 105 -14.10 15.62 3.98
CA ASN A 105 -13.51 16.48 2.95
C ASN A 105 -12.13 17.02 3.37
N GLN A 106 -11.93 17.33 4.65
CA GLN A 106 -10.63 17.79 5.15
C GLN A 106 -9.60 16.67 5.20
N ARG A 107 -9.99 15.48 5.65
CA ARG A 107 -9.12 14.31 5.74
C ARG A 107 -8.73 13.80 4.35
N PHE A 108 -9.70 13.71 3.44
CA PHE A 108 -9.49 13.44 2.04
C PHE A 108 -8.46 14.41 1.43
N ARG A 109 -8.67 15.73 1.58
CA ARG A 109 -7.72 16.74 1.09
C ARG A 109 -6.35 16.67 1.77
N ALA A 110 -6.29 16.30 3.05
CA ALA A 110 -5.04 16.13 3.76
C ALA A 110 -4.24 14.93 3.22
N LEU A 111 -4.92 13.86 2.81
CA LEU A 111 -4.32 12.70 2.16
C LEU A 111 -3.83 13.07 0.75
N GLU A 112 -4.63 13.78 -0.04
CA GLU A 112 -4.18 14.30 -1.34
C GLU A 112 -2.93 15.20 -1.20
N ASN A 113 -2.92 16.10 -0.21
CA ASN A 113 -1.76 16.94 0.09
C ASN A 113 -0.53 16.17 0.59
N ALA A 114 -0.75 14.99 1.18
CA ALA A 114 0.33 14.07 1.58
C ALA A 114 0.84 13.22 0.39
N GLY A 115 0.25 13.37 -0.79
CA GLY A 115 0.67 12.73 -2.03
C GLY A 115 -0.03 11.41 -2.35
N TYR A 116 -1.15 11.09 -1.67
CA TYR A 116 -2.02 9.97 -2.02
C TYR A 116 -2.95 10.34 -3.19
N ASP A 117 -3.31 9.39 -4.06
CA ASP A 117 -4.28 9.65 -5.12
C ASP A 117 -5.71 9.83 -4.58
N SER A 118 -6.60 10.45 -5.36
CA SER A 118 -7.97 10.76 -4.93
C SER A 118 -8.77 9.50 -4.56
N ASP A 119 -8.61 8.38 -5.26
CA ASP A 119 -9.35 7.15 -4.95
C ASP A 119 -8.84 6.52 -3.64
N THR A 120 -7.54 6.59 -3.39
CA THR A 120 -6.94 6.12 -2.13
C THR A 120 -7.27 7.04 -0.97
N ALA A 121 -7.27 8.36 -1.19
CA ALA A 121 -7.76 9.32 -0.22
C ALA A 121 -9.23 9.05 0.12
N GLU A 122 -10.07 8.73 -0.87
CA GLU A 122 -11.45 8.31 -0.65
C GLU A 122 -11.53 7.01 0.14
N ALA A 123 -10.76 5.99 -0.23
CA ALA A 123 -10.74 4.70 0.44
C ALA A 123 -10.33 4.83 1.92
N ILE A 124 -9.19 5.46 2.20
CA ILE A 124 -8.69 5.70 3.57
C ILE A 124 -9.71 6.50 4.37
N THR A 125 -10.23 7.60 3.82
CA THR A 125 -11.16 8.46 4.54
C THR A 125 -12.48 7.74 4.81
N THR A 126 -12.99 6.97 3.85
CA THR A 126 -14.20 6.15 3.99
C THR A 126 -13.99 5.06 5.05
N ILE A 127 -12.82 4.44 5.08
CA ILE A 127 -12.44 3.45 6.09
C ILE A 127 -12.38 4.12 7.47
N GLU A 128 -11.69 5.24 7.64
CA GLU A 128 -11.59 5.94 8.92
C GLU A 128 -12.96 6.48 9.41
N MET A 129 -13.80 7.03 8.52
CA MET A 129 -15.18 7.43 8.84
C MET A 129 -16.01 6.26 9.39
N SER A 130 -15.86 5.07 8.80
CA SER A 130 -16.67 3.89 9.17
C SER A 130 -16.37 3.34 10.56
N GLN A 131 -15.39 3.93 11.27
CA GLN A 131 -14.89 3.50 12.57
C GLN A 131 -15.28 4.46 13.72
N ASP A 132 -16.04 5.51 13.44
CA ASP A 132 -16.44 6.52 14.43
C ASP A 132 -17.51 5.97 15.42
N PRO A 133 -17.22 5.93 16.74
CA PRO A 133 -18.11 5.37 17.77
C PRO A 133 -19.31 6.26 18.12
N TYR A 134 -19.35 7.55 17.78
CA TYR A 134 -20.57 8.37 17.93
C TYR A 134 -21.60 8.10 16.83
N LEU A 135 -21.19 7.36 15.80
CA LEU A 135 -22.06 6.86 14.74
C LEU A 135 -22.30 5.35 14.85
N SER A 136 -21.64 4.62 15.77
CA SER A 136 -21.74 3.15 15.82
C SER A 136 -23.13 2.63 16.19
N ASP A 137 -23.94 3.44 16.87
CA ASP A 137 -25.33 3.11 17.20
C ASP A 137 -26.31 3.44 16.04
N GLU A 138 -25.92 4.29 15.09
CA GLU A 138 -26.71 4.67 13.90
C GLU A 138 -26.21 4.06 12.57
N ILE A 139 -24.94 3.62 12.50
CA ILE A 139 -24.38 2.89 11.36
C ILE A 139 -24.91 1.47 11.40
N LYS A 140 -26.04 1.28 10.72
CA LYS A 140 -26.42 -0.04 10.20
C LYS A 140 -25.35 -0.44 9.18
N ASP A 141 -24.43 -1.30 9.61
CA ASP A 141 -23.40 -1.99 8.82
C ASP A 141 -22.05 -1.23 8.64
N PRO A 142 -21.14 -1.27 9.64
CA PRO A 142 -19.77 -0.75 9.46
C PRO A 142 -19.06 -1.48 8.32
N ILE A 143 -18.11 -0.84 7.62
CA ILE A 143 -17.29 -1.53 6.61
C ILE A 143 -16.49 -2.63 7.32
N ARG A 144 -16.92 -3.88 7.13
CA ARG A 144 -16.27 -5.05 7.76
C ARG A 144 -15.21 -5.58 6.81
N PRO A 145 -13.93 -5.64 7.23
CA PRO A 145 -12.93 -6.40 6.51
C PRO A 145 -13.43 -7.84 6.32
N GLN A 146 -13.58 -8.27 5.06
CA GLN A 146 -14.04 -9.61 4.73
C GLN A 146 -12.83 -10.49 4.42
N PRO A 147 -12.60 -11.60 5.14
CA PRO A 147 -11.46 -12.47 4.85
C PRO A 147 -11.44 -12.90 3.38
N THR A 148 -10.26 -12.86 2.77
CA THR A 148 -10.05 -13.50 1.46
C THR A 148 -10.06 -15.01 1.61
N THR A 149 -10.27 -15.73 0.51
CA THR A 149 -10.18 -17.20 0.49
C THR A 149 -8.73 -17.62 0.29
N GLY A 150 -8.15 -18.32 1.28
CA GLY A 150 -6.80 -18.88 1.18
C GLY A 150 -5.68 -17.91 1.58
N GLY A 151 -4.47 -18.47 1.71
CA GLY A 151 -3.27 -17.77 2.20
C GLY A 151 -2.82 -18.23 3.59
N MET A 152 -1.55 -17.97 3.93
CA MET A 152 -0.95 -18.29 5.23
C MET A 152 -1.03 -17.13 6.24
N SER A 153 -1.58 -15.98 5.81
CA SER A 153 -1.67 -14.73 6.56
C SER A 153 -3.09 -14.18 6.53
N GLY A 154 -3.37 -13.27 7.45
CA GLY A 154 -4.59 -12.47 7.41
C GLY A 154 -4.61 -11.55 6.19
N SER A 155 -5.61 -11.71 5.33
CA SER A 155 -5.86 -10.85 4.17
C SER A 155 -7.36 -10.62 4.06
N TYR A 156 -7.75 -9.37 3.82
CA TYR A 156 -9.14 -8.93 3.91
C TYR A 156 -9.50 -8.03 2.74
N PHE A 157 -10.59 -8.35 2.04
CA PHE A 157 -11.24 -7.39 1.16
C PHE A 157 -11.90 -6.30 1.99
N ILE A 158 -11.57 -5.06 1.66
CA ILE A 158 -12.29 -3.89 2.11
C ILE A 158 -13.28 -3.50 1.01
N ARG A 159 -14.51 -3.18 1.42
CA ARG A 159 -15.60 -2.81 0.51
C ARG A 159 -16.14 -1.43 0.83
N ASP A 160 -16.60 -0.72 -0.19
CA ASP A 160 -17.34 0.54 -0.01
C ASP A 160 -18.76 0.27 0.51
N ARG A 161 -19.56 1.35 0.64
CA ARG A 161 -20.97 1.28 1.07
C ARG A 161 -21.88 0.61 0.04
N ASN A 162 -21.46 0.50 -1.21
CA ASN A 162 -22.19 -0.20 -2.26
C ASN A 162 -21.85 -1.70 -2.28
N GLY A 163 -20.90 -2.14 -1.46
CA GLY A 163 -20.41 -3.52 -1.42
C GLY A 163 -19.33 -3.81 -2.46
N GLU A 164 -18.85 -2.81 -3.20
CA GLU A 164 -17.77 -2.97 -4.18
C GLU A 164 -16.42 -3.07 -3.48
N ARG A 165 -15.51 -3.91 -3.99
CA ARG A 165 -14.17 -4.06 -3.42
C ARG A 165 -13.33 -2.82 -3.77
N ILE A 166 -12.81 -2.16 -2.75
CA ILE A 166 -11.94 -0.98 -2.91
C ILE A 166 -10.46 -1.30 -2.64
N GLY A 167 -10.18 -2.34 -1.85
CA GLY A 167 -8.82 -2.74 -1.57
C GLY A 167 -8.68 -4.06 -0.84
N VAL A 168 -7.44 -4.47 -0.70
CA VAL A 168 -7.01 -5.61 0.11
C VAL A 168 -6.17 -5.08 1.26
N PHE A 169 -6.59 -5.39 2.48
CA PHE A 169 -5.90 -5.03 3.71
C PHE A 169 -5.21 -6.26 4.32
N LYS A 170 -3.91 -6.15 4.60
CA LYS A 170 -3.09 -7.19 5.21
C LYS A 170 -2.52 -6.67 6.55
N PRO A 171 -3.15 -7.00 7.69
CA PRO A 171 -2.70 -6.52 9.00
C PRO A 171 -1.36 -7.12 9.43
N MET A 172 -0.49 -6.27 9.98
CA MET A 172 0.87 -6.67 10.39
C MET A 172 0.89 -7.73 11.51
N ASP A 173 -0.14 -7.76 12.37
CA ASP A 173 -0.24 -8.69 13.50
C ASP A 173 -0.80 -10.06 13.11
N GLU A 174 -1.22 -10.25 11.85
CA GLU A 174 -1.74 -11.50 11.30
C GLU A 174 -0.88 -12.10 10.18
N GLU A 175 0.33 -11.56 9.97
CA GLU A 175 1.34 -12.19 9.10
C GLU A 175 1.69 -13.61 9.58
N PRO A 176 2.35 -14.45 8.75
CA PRO A 176 2.85 -15.75 9.17
C PRO A 176 3.59 -15.63 10.51
N TYR A 177 3.20 -16.48 11.47
CA TYR A 177 3.79 -16.57 12.82
C TYR A 177 3.54 -15.39 13.76
N MET A 178 2.83 -14.35 13.34
CA MET A 178 2.47 -13.23 14.22
C MET A 178 1.38 -13.61 15.23
N PRO A 179 1.25 -12.87 16.36
CA PRO A 179 0.37 -13.24 17.47
C PRO A 179 -1.09 -13.53 17.10
N ASN A 180 -1.62 -12.81 16.11
CA ASN A 180 -3.02 -12.86 15.73
C ASN A 180 -3.26 -13.54 14.38
N ASN A 181 -2.29 -14.30 13.86
CA ASN A 181 -2.45 -15.05 12.61
C ASN A 181 -3.67 -15.99 12.69
N PRO A 182 -4.61 -15.94 11.72
CA PRO A 182 -5.80 -16.80 11.71
C PRO A 182 -5.48 -18.30 11.55
N GLU A 183 -4.36 -18.65 10.89
CA GLU A 183 -3.85 -20.01 10.73
C GLU A 183 -3.10 -20.47 12.00
N LYS A 184 -3.89 -20.78 13.04
CA LYS A 184 -3.38 -21.15 14.38
C LYS A 184 -2.44 -22.36 14.36
N GLN A 185 -2.52 -23.24 13.36
CA GLN A 185 -1.64 -24.41 13.25
C GLN A 185 -0.20 -24.00 12.91
N LEU A 186 0.00 -23.02 12.03
CA LEU A 186 1.33 -22.46 11.72
C LEU A 186 1.99 -21.89 12.98
N ARG A 187 1.22 -21.15 13.79
CA ARG A 187 1.70 -20.61 15.06
C ARG A 187 2.07 -21.71 16.06
N ARG A 188 1.23 -22.74 16.21
CA ARG A 188 1.50 -23.88 17.10
C ARG A 188 2.76 -24.64 16.68
N ASP A 189 2.94 -24.88 15.39
CA ASP A 189 4.11 -25.59 14.87
C ASP A 189 5.39 -24.77 15.07
N TYR A 190 5.32 -23.44 14.98
CA TYR A 190 6.40 -22.52 15.32
C TYR A 190 6.76 -22.53 16.81
N ASP A 191 5.76 -22.34 17.69
CA ASP A 191 5.98 -22.35 19.15
C ASP A 191 6.57 -23.70 19.63
N GLN A 192 6.22 -24.81 18.94
CA GLN A 192 6.71 -26.16 19.22
C GLN A 192 8.06 -26.50 18.54
N LYS A 193 8.69 -25.54 17.85
CA LYS A 193 9.98 -25.71 17.14
C LYS A 193 10.01 -26.92 16.20
N LYS A 194 8.89 -27.29 15.58
CA LYS A 194 8.83 -28.49 14.71
C LYS A 194 9.69 -28.29 13.44
N PRO A 195 10.76 -29.07 13.24
CA PRO A 195 11.59 -28.96 12.04
C PRO A 195 10.78 -29.27 10.77
N GLY A 196 10.99 -28.51 9.68
CA GLY A 196 10.40 -28.75 8.36
C GLY A 196 9.08 -28.04 8.03
N ARG A 197 8.31 -27.57 9.02
CA ARG A 197 7.11 -26.70 8.78
C ARG A 197 7.29 -25.24 9.16
N ILE A 198 8.33 -24.93 9.93
CA ILE A 198 8.79 -23.56 10.20
C ILE A 198 9.43 -22.93 8.94
N HIS A 199 9.73 -23.75 7.92
CA HIS A 199 10.24 -23.34 6.61
C HIS A 199 9.22 -22.59 5.72
N ALA A 200 8.01 -22.28 6.19
CA ALA A 200 7.09 -21.44 5.41
C ALA A 200 7.48 -19.94 5.44
N ILE A 201 8.41 -19.52 6.33
CA ILE A 201 9.18 -18.29 6.13
C ILE A 201 10.30 -18.65 5.17
N ARG A 202 10.29 -18.04 3.98
CA ARG A 202 11.46 -18.08 3.09
C ARG A 202 12.65 -17.50 3.83
N TYR A 203 13.81 -18.12 3.66
CA TYR A 203 15.00 -17.67 4.37
C TYR A 203 15.26 -16.18 4.11
N GLY A 204 15.48 -15.40 5.17
CA GLY A 204 15.67 -13.95 5.07
C GLY A 204 14.39 -13.12 5.13
N ALA A 205 13.20 -13.72 5.15
CA ALA A 205 11.97 -12.95 5.40
C ALA A 205 11.89 -12.54 6.89
N THR A 206 11.77 -11.24 7.12
CA THR A 206 11.62 -10.67 8.47
C THR A 206 10.19 -10.91 8.97
N GLN A 207 10.04 -11.57 10.12
CA GLN A 207 8.74 -11.75 10.76
C GLN A 207 8.06 -10.39 11.02
N GLY A 208 6.81 -10.23 10.58
CA GLY A 208 6.04 -8.97 10.73
C GLY A 208 6.52 -7.81 9.85
N GLY A 209 7.33 -8.10 8.82
CA GLY A 209 7.89 -7.11 7.89
C GLY A 209 7.33 -7.16 6.47
N SER A 210 6.36 -8.04 6.18
CA SER A 210 5.86 -8.23 4.80
C SER A 210 5.01 -7.04 4.35
N TRP A 211 4.16 -6.51 5.22
CA TRP A 211 3.34 -5.32 4.95
C TRP A 211 4.16 -4.09 4.54
N LYS A 212 5.37 -3.93 5.10
CA LYS A 212 6.30 -2.85 4.73
C LYS A 212 6.81 -3.01 3.30
N ARG A 213 7.08 -4.25 2.88
CA ARG A 213 7.57 -4.57 1.54
C ARG A 213 6.52 -4.29 0.47
N GLU A 214 5.25 -4.55 0.78
CA GLU A 214 4.10 -4.16 -0.04
C GLU A 214 4.10 -2.64 -0.31
N ILE A 215 4.32 -1.83 0.73
CA ILE A 215 4.35 -0.37 0.62
C ILE A 215 5.61 0.11 -0.11
N VAL A 216 6.79 -0.43 0.21
CA VAL A 216 8.06 -0.10 -0.48
C VAL A 216 7.92 -0.38 -1.98
N ALA A 217 7.30 -1.49 -2.35
CA ALA A 217 7.15 -1.87 -3.74
C ALA A 217 6.37 -0.81 -4.54
N TRP A 218 5.26 -0.32 -3.97
CA TRP A 218 4.53 0.79 -4.55
C TRP A 218 5.29 2.13 -4.47
N GLU A 219 5.99 2.46 -3.37
CA GLU A 219 6.74 3.73 -3.31
C GLU A 219 7.84 3.83 -4.37
N ILE A 220 8.39 2.69 -4.79
CA ILE A 220 9.38 2.57 -5.86
C ILE A 220 8.74 2.66 -7.25
N ASP A 221 7.62 1.98 -7.48
CA ASP A 221 6.97 1.95 -8.79
C ASP A 221 6.06 3.14 -9.07
N ARG A 222 5.29 3.58 -8.05
CA ARG A 222 4.22 4.59 -8.11
C ARG A 222 3.13 4.31 -9.16
N GLY A 223 3.04 3.08 -9.65
CA GLY A 223 2.14 2.70 -10.73
C GLY A 223 2.61 3.11 -12.13
N ASP A 224 3.80 3.69 -12.27
CA ASP A 224 4.25 4.31 -13.52
C ASP A 224 4.76 3.31 -14.56
N PHE A 225 5.45 2.24 -14.12
CA PHE A 225 6.09 1.30 -15.05
C PHE A 225 5.62 -0.14 -14.85
N VAL A 226 5.69 -0.65 -13.63
CA VAL A 226 5.35 -2.03 -13.29
C VAL A 226 3.83 -2.17 -13.17
N GLY A 227 3.14 -1.13 -12.71
CA GLY A 227 1.70 -1.12 -12.51
C GLY A 227 1.30 -1.82 -11.21
N ILE A 228 2.14 -1.70 -10.17
CA ILE A 228 1.80 -2.13 -8.81
C ILE A 228 0.65 -1.25 -8.33
N PRO A 229 -0.49 -1.84 -7.90
CA PRO A 229 -1.60 -1.05 -7.40
C PRO A 229 -1.19 -0.21 -6.18
N GLU A 230 -1.81 0.97 -6.02
CA GLU A 230 -1.47 1.86 -4.91
C GLU A 230 -1.53 1.13 -3.58
N THR A 231 -0.43 1.21 -2.83
CA THR A 231 -0.26 0.46 -1.59
C THR A 231 0.29 1.35 -0.49
N VAL A 232 -0.43 1.43 0.62
CA VAL A 232 -0.21 2.41 1.68
C VAL A 232 -0.29 1.76 3.06
N GLU A 233 0.27 2.42 4.06
CA GLU A 233 0.01 2.07 5.46
C GLU A 233 -1.40 2.55 5.84
N LEU A 234 -2.18 1.67 6.47
CA LEU A 234 -3.51 2.01 6.96
C LEU A 234 -3.77 1.35 8.31
N THR A 235 -4.55 2.03 9.16
CA THR A 235 -5.12 1.46 10.37
C THR A 235 -6.62 1.24 10.20
N VAL A 236 -7.07 0.01 10.44
CA VAL A 236 -8.46 -0.41 10.24
C VAL A 236 -9.04 -0.97 11.53
N LEU A 237 -10.26 -0.55 11.90
CA LEU A 237 -11.01 -1.12 13.02
C LEU A 237 -11.59 -2.47 12.61
N PHE A 238 -11.24 -3.51 13.34
CA PHE A 238 -11.83 -4.82 13.19
C PHE A 238 -12.97 -4.99 14.19
N PRO A 239 -14.16 -5.43 13.71
CA PRO A 239 -15.27 -5.70 14.60
C PRO A 239 -14.91 -6.82 15.59
N LYS A 240 -15.50 -6.73 16.78
CA LYS A 240 -15.32 -7.72 17.85
C LYS A 240 -15.59 -9.14 17.32
N ARG A 241 -14.59 -10.02 17.39
CA ARG A 241 -14.77 -11.47 17.14
C ARG A 241 -15.39 -12.13 18.37
N GLN A 242 -16.18 -13.20 18.17
CA GLN A 242 -16.63 -14.05 19.28
C GLN A 242 -15.40 -14.52 20.10
N GLY A 243 -15.40 -14.20 21.40
CA GLY A 243 -14.31 -14.54 22.33
C GLY A 243 -13.19 -13.49 22.47
N SER A 244 -13.26 -12.36 21.76
CA SER A 244 -12.39 -11.19 22.00
C SER A 244 -13.11 -10.16 22.89
N PRO A 245 -12.42 -9.44 23.79
CA PRO A 245 -13.07 -8.50 24.71
C PRO A 245 -13.66 -7.27 23.99
N GLU A 246 -13.02 -6.77 22.92
CA GLU A 246 -13.38 -5.52 22.23
C GLU A 246 -13.00 -5.55 20.73
N SER A 247 -13.49 -4.58 19.96
CA SER A 247 -13.01 -4.25 18.62
C SER A 247 -11.53 -3.86 18.64
N ALA A 248 -10.76 -4.23 17.62
CA ALA A 248 -9.32 -4.02 17.59
C ALA A 248 -8.90 -3.13 16.41
N MET A 249 -8.14 -2.07 16.68
CA MET A 249 -7.45 -1.32 15.63
C MET A 249 -6.23 -2.12 15.17
N LYS A 250 -6.14 -2.35 13.86
CA LYS A 250 -5.03 -3.09 13.24
C LYS A 250 -4.36 -2.22 12.19
N THR A 251 -3.03 -2.11 12.25
CA THR A 251 -2.23 -1.45 11.22
C THR A 251 -1.68 -2.49 10.24
N GLY A 252 -1.56 -2.14 8.98
CA GLY A 252 -1.03 -3.02 7.94
C GLY A 252 -0.96 -2.33 6.58
N SER A 253 -0.69 -3.10 5.53
CA SER A 253 -0.74 -2.59 4.17
C SER A 253 -2.17 -2.62 3.63
N PHE A 254 -2.57 -1.55 2.97
CA PHE A 254 -3.79 -1.46 2.18
C PHE A 254 -3.38 -1.28 0.73
N GLN A 255 -3.75 -2.22 -0.13
CA GLN A 255 -3.52 -2.15 -1.57
C GLN A 255 -4.84 -1.94 -2.30
N LYS A 256 -4.90 -0.94 -3.18
CA LYS A 256 -6.07 -0.64 -4.03
C LYS A 256 -6.46 -1.88 -4.82
N PHE A 257 -7.76 -2.18 -4.87
CA PHE A 257 -8.26 -3.34 -5.57
C PHE A 257 -8.18 -3.09 -7.08
N VAL A 258 -7.62 -4.04 -7.81
CA VAL A 258 -7.57 -4.01 -9.27
C VAL A 258 -8.38 -5.18 -9.82
N ARG A 259 -9.20 -4.89 -10.84
CA ARG A 259 -9.96 -5.89 -11.56
C ARG A 259 -9.03 -6.61 -12.55
N GLY A 260 -9.12 -7.92 -12.59
CA GLY A 260 -8.29 -8.74 -13.47
C GLY A 260 -8.42 -10.22 -13.10
N LYS A 261 -8.02 -11.09 -14.02
CA LYS A 261 -7.96 -12.54 -13.78
C LYS A 261 -6.57 -12.91 -13.31
N GLN A 262 -6.45 -13.82 -12.35
CA GLN A 262 -5.16 -14.41 -12.03
C GLN A 262 -4.64 -15.18 -13.25
N LEU A 263 -3.32 -15.24 -13.45
CA LEU A 263 -2.78 -16.00 -14.58
C LEU A 263 -3.08 -17.51 -14.50
N SER A 264 -3.36 -18.04 -13.31
CA SER A 264 -3.79 -19.44 -13.14
C SER A 264 -5.18 -19.71 -13.71
N GLU A 265 -5.99 -18.67 -13.91
CA GLU A 265 -7.31 -18.76 -14.54
C GLU A 265 -7.23 -18.68 -16.07
N LEU A 266 -6.06 -18.44 -16.64
CA LEU A 266 -5.84 -18.33 -18.08
C LEU A 266 -5.26 -19.62 -18.66
N THR A 267 -5.58 -19.86 -19.93
CA THR A 267 -4.93 -20.91 -20.74
C THR A 267 -3.50 -20.51 -21.10
N ASN A 268 -2.68 -21.50 -21.45
CA ASN A 268 -1.30 -21.23 -21.90
C ASN A 268 -1.27 -20.35 -23.16
N GLU A 269 -2.25 -20.50 -24.06
CA GLU A 269 -2.39 -19.69 -25.26
C GLU A 269 -2.70 -18.22 -24.91
N GLN A 270 -3.57 -18.00 -23.90
CA GLN A 270 -3.86 -16.66 -23.41
C GLN A 270 -2.64 -16.03 -22.72
N ILE A 271 -1.90 -16.79 -21.90
CA ILE A 271 -0.66 -16.32 -21.28
C ILE A 271 0.38 -15.98 -22.36
N ALA A 272 0.55 -16.83 -23.38
CA ALA A 272 1.48 -16.59 -24.49
C ALA A 272 1.11 -15.36 -25.33
N ALA A 273 -0.17 -14.96 -25.34
CA ALA A 273 -0.66 -13.78 -26.03
C ALA A 273 -0.49 -12.47 -25.24
N ILE A 274 -0.14 -12.52 -23.94
CA ILE A 274 0.15 -11.33 -23.14
C ILE A 274 1.32 -10.56 -23.78
N PRO A 275 1.22 -9.22 -23.93
CA PRO A 275 2.27 -8.43 -24.53
C PRO A 275 3.63 -8.63 -23.83
N VAL A 276 4.69 -8.74 -24.62
CA VAL A 276 6.07 -8.93 -24.12
C VAL A 276 6.45 -7.83 -23.13
N SER A 277 6.05 -6.58 -23.40
CA SER A 277 6.28 -5.44 -22.51
C SER A 277 5.71 -5.64 -21.11
N GLU A 278 4.54 -6.28 -21.02
CA GLU A 278 3.83 -6.51 -19.75
C GLU A 278 4.45 -7.61 -18.90
N LEU A 279 5.05 -8.64 -19.49
CA LEU A 279 5.85 -9.59 -18.71
C LEU A 279 7.22 -9.01 -18.37
N HIS A 280 7.79 -8.22 -19.26
CA HIS A 280 9.11 -7.60 -19.07
C HIS A 280 9.12 -6.61 -17.90
N LYS A 281 8.05 -5.87 -17.65
CA LYS A 281 7.96 -5.00 -16.45
C LYS A 281 7.97 -5.80 -15.15
N ILE A 282 7.26 -6.94 -15.11
CA ILE A 282 7.23 -7.83 -13.93
C ILE A 282 8.62 -8.42 -13.71
N ALA A 283 9.23 -8.95 -14.79
CA ALA A 283 10.57 -9.53 -14.72
C ALA A 283 11.63 -8.51 -14.28
N THR A 284 11.55 -7.28 -14.77
CA THR A 284 12.43 -6.18 -14.37
C THR A 284 12.37 -5.95 -12.86
N PHE A 285 11.16 -5.79 -12.32
CA PHE A 285 10.96 -5.45 -10.92
C PHE A 285 11.29 -6.62 -9.98
N ASP A 286 10.84 -7.83 -10.32
CA ASP A 286 11.09 -9.01 -9.50
C ASP A 286 12.59 -9.35 -9.42
N LEU A 287 13.34 -9.19 -10.52
CA LEU A 287 14.80 -9.37 -10.49
C LEU A 287 15.50 -8.27 -9.68
N ALA A 288 15.04 -7.02 -9.80
CA ALA A 288 15.58 -5.88 -9.05
C ALA A 288 15.36 -6.00 -7.53
N MET A 289 14.22 -6.54 -7.12
CA MET A 289 13.83 -6.65 -5.71
C MET A 289 14.06 -8.04 -5.11
N GLY A 290 14.39 -9.04 -5.93
CA GLY A 290 14.58 -10.42 -5.48
C GLY A 290 13.28 -11.05 -5.01
N ASN A 291 12.28 -11.08 -5.88
CA ASN A 291 10.98 -11.63 -5.50
C ASN A 291 11.06 -13.14 -5.31
N ALA A 292 10.77 -13.55 -4.08
CA ALA A 292 10.82 -14.92 -3.68
C ALA A 292 9.51 -15.67 -3.90
N ASP A 293 8.41 -15.03 -4.31
CA ASP A 293 7.08 -15.67 -4.39
C ASP A 293 6.22 -15.19 -5.57
N ARG A 294 6.82 -14.93 -6.73
CA ARG A 294 6.06 -14.60 -7.95
C ARG A 294 5.53 -15.87 -8.63
N HIS A 295 4.35 -16.29 -8.24
CA HIS A 295 3.57 -17.33 -8.92
C HIS A 295 2.39 -16.75 -9.73
N THR A 296 1.67 -17.60 -10.46
CA THR A 296 0.57 -17.21 -11.36
C THR A 296 -0.55 -16.43 -10.67
N ASP A 297 -0.84 -16.76 -9.40
CA ASP A 297 -1.92 -16.10 -8.66
C ASP A 297 -1.55 -14.67 -8.19
N ASN A 298 -0.25 -14.34 -8.22
CA ASN A 298 0.28 -13.02 -7.84
C ASN A 298 0.47 -12.09 -9.04
N MET A 299 -0.14 -12.43 -10.18
CA MET A 299 -0.17 -11.63 -11.40
C MET A 299 -1.60 -11.57 -11.92
N LEU A 300 -2.18 -10.37 -11.95
CA LEU A 300 -3.52 -10.14 -12.46
C LEU A 300 -3.43 -9.61 -13.89
N TYR A 301 -4.15 -10.24 -14.81
CA TYR A 301 -4.30 -9.78 -16.18
C TYR A 301 -5.65 -9.10 -16.38
N ASP A 302 -5.60 -7.84 -16.79
CA ASP A 302 -6.75 -7.10 -17.27
C ASP A 302 -6.82 -7.23 -18.80
N ALA A 303 -7.88 -7.87 -19.29
CA ALA A 303 -8.06 -8.11 -20.72
C ALA A 303 -8.55 -6.87 -21.48
N GLU A 304 -9.16 -5.91 -20.80
CA GLU A 304 -9.68 -4.68 -21.42
C GLU A 304 -8.53 -3.73 -21.77
N THR A 305 -7.60 -3.55 -20.83
CA THR A 305 -6.40 -2.72 -20.98
C THR A 305 -5.21 -3.51 -21.53
N GLN A 306 -5.31 -4.85 -21.57
CA GLN A 306 -4.23 -5.78 -21.89
C GLN A 306 -3.01 -5.62 -20.96
N SER A 307 -3.23 -5.26 -19.70
CA SER A 307 -2.17 -4.98 -18.73
C SER A 307 -2.01 -6.07 -17.67
N LEU A 308 -0.77 -6.22 -17.18
CA LEU A 308 -0.46 -7.03 -16.00
C LEU A 308 -0.29 -6.18 -14.75
N HIS A 309 -0.87 -6.61 -13.65
CA HIS A 309 -0.72 -5.97 -12.35
C HIS A 309 -0.15 -6.99 -11.36
N PRO A 310 1.10 -6.83 -10.90
CA PRO A 310 1.62 -7.69 -9.87
C PRO A 310 1.07 -7.27 -8.52
N ILE A 311 0.56 -8.24 -7.80
CA ILE A 311 0.08 -8.11 -6.42
C ILE A 311 0.98 -8.95 -5.51
N ASP A 312 0.78 -8.83 -4.20
CA ASP A 312 1.49 -9.64 -3.20
C ASP A 312 3.02 -9.55 -3.28
N GLN A 313 3.54 -8.39 -2.89
CA GLN A 313 4.96 -8.07 -2.85
C GLN A 313 5.60 -8.41 -1.50
N GLY A 314 4.90 -9.12 -0.61
CA GLY A 314 5.34 -9.36 0.77
C GLY A 314 6.68 -10.10 0.91
N LEU A 315 7.13 -10.80 -0.13
CA LEU A 315 8.35 -11.61 -0.16
C LEU A 315 9.40 -11.10 -1.16
N ILE A 316 9.52 -9.77 -1.31
CA ILE A 316 10.67 -9.11 -1.94
C ILE A 316 11.68 -8.66 -0.86
N LEU A 317 12.90 -8.24 -1.24
CA LEU A 317 13.87 -7.63 -0.31
C LEU A 317 14.09 -8.52 0.92
N LEU A 318 14.39 -9.79 0.67
CA LEU A 318 14.74 -10.74 1.72
C LEU A 318 16.14 -10.43 2.25
N ASP A 319 16.34 -10.61 3.55
CA ASP A 319 17.65 -10.49 4.19
C ASP A 319 18.37 -11.84 4.12
N SER A 320 18.60 -12.30 2.89
CA SER A 320 19.06 -13.66 2.64
C SER A 320 20.59 -13.76 2.65
N ILE A 321 21.27 -12.68 2.28
CA ILE A 321 22.73 -12.57 2.21
C ILE A 321 23.23 -11.59 3.29
N ASP A 322 23.37 -12.09 4.52
CA ASP A 322 24.14 -11.39 5.55
C ASP A 322 25.57 -11.93 5.58
N TRP A 323 26.44 -11.38 4.74
CA TRP A 323 27.83 -11.82 4.68
C TRP A 323 28.65 -11.38 5.91
N LYS A 324 28.06 -10.66 6.88
CA LYS A 324 28.64 -10.49 8.22
C LYS A 324 28.48 -11.74 9.07
N LYS A 325 27.53 -12.62 8.73
CA LYS A 325 27.38 -13.93 9.38
C LYS A 325 28.47 -14.90 8.88
N PRO A 326 28.84 -15.87 9.74
CA PRO A 326 29.69 -16.99 9.33
C PRO A 326 29.21 -17.62 8.03
N GLU A 327 30.12 -18.17 7.22
CA GLU A 327 29.82 -18.70 5.89
C GLU A 327 28.69 -19.75 5.92
N GLU A 328 28.67 -20.57 6.96
CA GLU A 328 27.66 -21.58 7.28
C GLU A 328 26.28 -21.01 7.65
N GLU A 329 26.22 -19.73 8.00
CA GLU A 329 25.01 -18.99 8.36
C GLU A 329 24.56 -18.01 7.26
N ARG A 330 25.29 -17.93 6.14
CA ARG A 330 24.88 -17.18 4.95
C ARG A 330 24.02 -18.07 4.08
N TRP A 331 22.90 -17.55 3.59
CA TRP A 331 21.98 -18.35 2.78
C TRP A 331 21.79 -17.69 1.42
N VAL A 332 21.11 -18.43 0.56
CA VAL A 332 20.88 -18.07 -0.83
C VAL A 332 19.61 -17.22 -0.90
N SER A 333 19.63 -16.19 -1.72
CA SER A 333 18.40 -15.48 -2.05
C SER A 333 17.49 -16.40 -2.83
N GLU A 334 16.41 -16.86 -2.21
CA GLU A 334 15.39 -17.61 -2.93
C GLU A 334 14.64 -16.64 -3.85
N SER A 335 14.68 -16.89 -5.15
CA SER A 335 13.79 -16.25 -6.12
C SER A 335 12.86 -17.32 -6.71
N SER A 336 11.54 -17.15 -6.55
CA SER A 336 10.54 -18.06 -7.13
C SER A 336 9.82 -17.32 -8.25
N LEU A 337 10.39 -17.38 -9.45
CA LEU A 337 9.95 -16.59 -10.61
C LEU A 337 9.24 -17.49 -11.61
N TRP A 338 7.92 -17.62 -11.54
CA TRP A 338 7.20 -18.55 -12.41
C TRP A 338 7.18 -18.09 -13.88
N TRP A 339 7.24 -16.78 -14.11
CA TRP A 339 7.29 -16.22 -15.45
C TRP A 339 8.56 -16.61 -16.23
N ARG A 340 9.60 -17.15 -15.58
CA ARG A 340 10.86 -17.56 -16.21
C ARG A 340 10.70 -18.68 -17.26
N THR A 341 9.56 -19.36 -17.26
CA THR A 341 9.24 -20.43 -18.21
C THR A 341 8.43 -19.95 -19.41
N TYR A 342 7.96 -18.70 -19.40
CA TYR A 342 7.13 -18.16 -20.46
C TYR A 342 7.98 -17.75 -21.68
N PRO A 343 7.54 -18.02 -22.91
CA PRO A 343 8.36 -17.77 -24.10
C PRO A 343 8.68 -16.28 -24.33
N GLN A 344 7.90 -15.37 -23.76
CA GLN A 344 8.11 -13.93 -23.89
C GLN A 344 9.43 -13.47 -23.25
N ILE A 345 9.88 -14.09 -22.15
CA ILE A 345 11.08 -13.62 -21.45
C ILE A 345 12.41 -13.97 -22.13
N SER A 346 12.35 -14.80 -23.18
CA SER A 346 13.48 -15.11 -24.06
C SER A 346 13.60 -14.12 -25.23
N LYS A 347 12.70 -13.15 -25.33
CA LYS A 347 12.81 -12.06 -26.31
C LYS A 347 13.78 -10.99 -25.81
N GLU A 348 14.30 -10.19 -26.74
CA GLU A 348 15.10 -9.02 -26.41
C GLU A 348 14.34 -8.12 -25.42
N ILE A 349 15.07 -7.55 -24.44
CA ILE A 349 14.45 -6.70 -23.42
C ILE A 349 13.79 -5.50 -24.09
N HIS A 350 12.45 -5.45 -24.01
CA HIS A 350 11.64 -4.32 -24.44
C HIS A 350 12.21 -2.96 -23.99
N SER A 351 12.15 -1.97 -24.89
CA SER A 351 12.76 -0.65 -24.69
C SER A 351 12.30 0.07 -23.42
N GLY A 352 11.02 -0.09 -23.03
CA GLY A 352 10.49 0.45 -21.77
C GLY A 352 11.20 -0.11 -20.53
N ALA A 353 11.49 -1.42 -20.51
CA ALA A 353 12.24 -2.06 -19.43
C ALA A 353 13.71 -1.62 -19.40
N LEU A 354 14.38 -1.56 -20.57
CA LEU A 354 15.73 -1.01 -20.66
C LEU A 354 15.81 0.43 -20.16
N HIS A 355 14.80 1.23 -20.50
CA HIS A 355 14.68 2.62 -20.07
C HIS A 355 14.56 2.72 -18.56
N TRP A 356 13.67 1.93 -17.95
CA TRP A 356 13.50 1.87 -16.50
C TRP A 356 14.80 1.42 -15.81
N ILE A 357 15.41 0.31 -16.26
CA ILE A 357 16.67 -0.23 -15.69
C ILE A 357 17.77 0.85 -15.72
N LYS A 358 17.89 1.58 -16.84
CA LYS A 358 18.89 2.62 -17.00
C LYS A 358 18.63 3.81 -16.07
N ARG A 359 17.38 4.25 -15.94
CA ARG A 359 17.00 5.44 -15.17
C ARG A 359 16.81 5.20 -13.68
N TYR A 360 16.60 3.96 -13.24
CA TYR A 360 16.37 3.66 -11.83
C TYR A 360 17.48 4.22 -10.94
N ASP A 361 17.12 5.14 -10.07
CA ASP A 361 17.99 5.70 -9.04
C ASP A 361 17.98 4.76 -7.83
N ILE A 362 19.12 4.11 -7.61
CA ILE A 362 19.29 3.17 -6.52
C ILE A 362 19.14 3.87 -5.18
N GLU A 363 19.65 5.10 -5.04
CA GLU A 363 19.63 5.81 -3.74
C GLU A 363 18.21 6.30 -3.40
N TYR A 364 17.40 6.65 -4.40
CA TYR A 364 15.97 6.90 -4.20
C TYR A 364 15.27 5.67 -3.62
N GLY A 365 15.49 4.48 -4.20
CA GLY A 365 14.91 3.24 -3.67
C GLY A 365 15.38 2.92 -2.24
N VAL A 366 16.67 3.12 -1.97
CA VAL A 366 17.26 2.93 -0.63
C VAL A 366 16.65 3.88 0.40
N GLU A 367 16.40 5.14 0.04
CA GLU A 367 15.72 6.09 0.92
C GLU A 367 14.34 5.57 1.35
N LYS A 368 13.54 5.05 0.41
CA LYS A 368 12.20 4.49 0.71
C LYS A 368 12.29 3.23 1.58
N MET A 369 13.22 2.34 1.27
CA MET A 369 13.51 1.15 2.05
C MET A 369 13.86 1.49 3.51
N ARG A 370 14.79 2.44 3.72
CA ARG A 370 15.21 2.86 5.07
C ARG A 370 14.07 3.54 5.83
N LYS A 371 13.28 4.40 5.18
CA LYS A 371 12.12 5.07 5.78
C LYS A 371 11.11 4.07 6.35
N LEU A 372 10.90 2.95 5.68
CA LEU A 372 9.99 1.88 6.13
C LEU A 372 10.68 0.83 7.05
N GLY A 373 11.99 0.97 7.27
CA GLY A 373 12.77 0.12 8.16
C GLY A 373 13.07 -1.26 7.57
N ILE A 374 13.31 -1.36 6.27
CA ILE A 374 13.92 -2.52 5.64
C ILE A 374 15.38 -2.64 6.11
N SER A 375 15.86 -3.87 6.34
CA SER A 375 17.21 -4.08 6.88
C SER A 375 18.31 -3.68 5.90
N GLU A 376 19.47 -3.28 6.41
CA GLU A 376 20.63 -2.94 5.58
C GLU A 376 21.15 -4.14 4.77
N GLY A 377 20.91 -5.38 5.24
CA GLY A 377 21.22 -6.59 4.48
C GLY A 377 20.37 -6.71 3.20
N ALA A 378 19.05 -6.55 3.33
CA ALA A 378 18.13 -6.53 2.20
C ALA A 378 18.39 -5.34 1.24
N ILE A 379 18.72 -4.17 1.78
CA ILE A 379 19.12 -2.99 0.98
C ILE A 379 20.38 -3.30 0.16
N ARG A 380 21.38 -3.95 0.76
CA ARG A 380 22.60 -4.34 0.05
C ARG A 380 22.30 -5.34 -1.06
N GLU A 381 21.45 -6.33 -0.80
CA GLU A 381 21.01 -7.29 -1.81
C GLU A 381 20.34 -6.58 -3.00
N HIS A 382 19.45 -5.61 -2.73
CA HIS A 382 18.84 -4.79 -3.77
C HIS A 382 19.89 -4.05 -4.62
N LYS A 383 20.90 -3.44 -4.00
CA LYS A 383 22.00 -2.77 -4.72
C LYS A 383 22.77 -3.74 -5.62
N ILE A 384 23.08 -4.94 -5.13
CA ILE A 384 23.73 -6.01 -5.90
C ILE A 384 22.87 -6.40 -7.10
N ARG A 385 21.59 -6.68 -6.88
CA ARG A 385 20.63 -7.06 -7.92
C ARG A 385 20.46 -5.97 -8.97
N MET A 386 20.43 -4.71 -8.57
CA MET A 386 20.37 -3.58 -9.51
C MET A 386 21.63 -3.45 -10.34
N LEU A 387 22.82 -3.63 -9.75
CA LEU A 387 24.07 -3.66 -10.53
C LEU A 387 24.11 -4.83 -11.50
N PHE A 388 23.74 -6.02 -11.03
CA PHE A 388 23.57 -7.22 -11.86
C PHE A 388 22.65 -6.96 -13.05
N LEU A 389 21.45 -6.46 -12.79
CA LEU A 389 20.44 -6.18 -13.80
C LEU A 389 20.91 -5.12 -14.80
N LYS A 390 21.49 -4.01 -14.33
CA LYS A 390 22.03 -2.95 -15.20
C LYS A 390 23.15 -3.47 -16.11
N LYS A 391 24.06 -4.30 -15.57
CA LYS A 391 25.18 -4.84 -16.35
C LYS A 391 24.73 -5.88 -17.36
N GLY A 392 23.87 -6.82 -16.96
CA GLY A 392 23.37 -7.84 -17.87
C GLY A 392 22.51 -7.27 -18.99
N ALA A 393 21.63 -6.30 -18.68
CA ALA A 393 20.86 -5.59 -19.70
C ALA A 393 21.75 -4.82 -20.69
N ALA A 394 22.84 -4.19 -20.21
CA ALA A 394 23.81 -3.51 -21.07
C ALA A 394 24.60 -4.46 -21.99
N GLN A 395 24.71 -5.74 -21.63
CA GLN A 395 25.32 -6.79 -22.46
C GLN A 395 24.32 -7.49 -23.39
N GLY A 396 23.06 -7.05 -23.41
CA GLY A 396 22.03 -7.63 -24.27
C GLY A 396 21.47 -8.97 -23.78
N LEU A 397 21.67 -9.32 -22.50
CA LEU A 397 21.06 -10.52 -21.93
C LEU A 397 19.53 -10.38 -21.89
N THR A 398 18.84 -11.48 -22.16
CA THR A 398 17.37 -11.59 -22.03
C THR A 398 16.97 -11.79 -20.57
N PHE A 399 15.67 -11.60 -20.25
CA PHE A 399 15.18 -11.91 -18.91
C PHE A 399 15.26 -13.40 -18.57
N ALA A 400 15.14 -14.28 -19.56
CA ALA A 400 15.39 -15.72 -19.41
C ALA A 400 16.78 -15.99 -18.82
N GLN A 401 17.80 -15.41 -19.47
CA GLN A 401 19.20 -15.57 -19.07
C GLN A 401 19.47 -14.92 -17.70
N LEU A 402 18.95 -13.73 -17.46
CA LEU A 402 19.09 -13.05 -16.16
C LEU A 402 18.42 -13.84 -15.03
N ALA A 403 17.23 -14.39 -15.27
CA ALA A 403 16.53 -15.22 -14.30
C ALA A 403 17.30 -16.52 -14.03
N GLN A 404 17.85 -17.17 -15.06
CA GLN A 404 18.71 -18.34 -14.90
C GLN A 404 19.87 -18.04 -13.95
N LEU A 405 20.63 -16.97 -14.19
CA LEU A 405 21.79 -16.61 -13.37
C LEU A 405 21.44 -16.22 -11.93
N ALA A 406 20.26 -15.65 -11.70
CA ALA A 406 19.86 -15.12 -10.40
C ALA A 406 18.98 -16.07 -9.57
N SER A 407 18.47 -17.16 -10.14
CA SER A 407 17.51 -18.04 -9.47
C SER A 407 17.74 -19.54 -9.64
N GLU A 408 18.54 -19.97 -10.63
CA GLU A 408 18.86 -21.39 -10.79
C GLU A 408 20.13 -21.78 -10.04
N PRO A 409 20.12 -22.93 -9.32
CA PRO A 409 21.33 -23.45 -8.70
C PRO A 409 22.43 -23.73 -9.72
N GLU A 410 23.64 -23.24 -9.44
CA GLU A 410 24.84 -23.52 -10.23
C GLU A 410 25.63 -24.66 -9.60
N SER A 411 26.08 -25.63 -10.41
CA SER A 411 26.81 -26.80 -9.92
C SER A 411 28.13 -26.46 -9.23
N ASN A 412 28.77 -25.36 -9.65
CA ASN A 412 30.06 -24.90 -9.16
C ASN A 412 29.93 -23.81 -8.09
N SER A 413 28.71 -23.51 -7.64
CA SER A 413 28.52 -22.56 -6.56
C SER A 413 29.28 -23.03 -5.32
N PRO A 414 30.05 -22.15 -4.66
CA PRO A 414 30.74 -22.48 -3.41
C PRO A 414 29.76 -22.85 -2.30
N ARG A 415 28.47 -22.50 -2.46
CA ARG A 415 27.38 -22.83 -1.56
C ARG A 415 26.43 -23.82 -2.20
N LYS A 416 26.01 -24.83 -1.43
CA LYS A 416 25.01 -25.81 -1.89
C LYS A 416 23.70 -25.10 -2.24
N GLY A 417 23.26 -25.22 -3.49
CA GLY A 417 22.04 -24.59 -3.99
C GLY A 417 22.17 -23.11 -4.32
N GLY A 418 23.37 -22.53 -4.26
CA GLY A 418 23.63 -21.15 -4.65
C GLY A 418 23.55 -20.94 -6.16
N THR A 419 23.23 -19.71 -6.55
CA THR A 419 23.08 -19.27 -7.93
C THR A 419 24.40 -18.76 -8.48
N TRP A 420 24.45 -18.50 -9.80
CA TRP A 420 25.60 -17.84 -10.41
C TRP A 420 25.88 -16.46 -9.79
N LEU A 421 24.83 -15.69 -9.47
CA LEU A 421 24.99 -14.39 -8.81
C LEU A 421 25.65 -14.52 -7.43
N ASP A 422 25.26 -15.54 -6.65
CA ASP A 422 25.89 -15.84 -5.36
C ASP A 422 27.37 -16.19 -5.51
N THR A 423 27.71 -16.97 -6.54
CA THR A 423 29.10 -17.28 -6.89
C THR A 423 29.91 -15.99 -7.13
N GLN A 424 29.35 -15.01 -7.86
CA GLN A 424 30.06 -13.75 -8.12
C GLN A 424 30.25 -12.89 -6.87
N ILE A 425 29.29 -12.92 -5.95
CA ILE A 425 29.43 -12.26 -4.64
C ILE A 425 30.59 -12.88 -3.87
N GLU A 426 30.67 -14.22 -3.80
CA GLU A 426 31.77 -14.89 -3.10
C GLU A 426 33.13 -14.70 -3.77
N VAL A 427 33.21 -14.72 -5.10
CA VAL A 427 34.44 -14.38 -5.83
C VAL A 427 34.91 -12.97 -5.45
N THR A 428 33.99 -12.03 -5.36
CA THR A 428 34.29 -10.64 -4.98
C THR A 428 34.81 -10.56 -3.53
N ILE A 429 34.14 -11.23 -2.59
CA ILE A 429 34.58 -11.28 -1.19
C ILE A 429 35.99 -11.87 -1.08
N ASN A 430 36.27 -12.96 -1.78
CA ASN A 430 37.57 -13.61 -1.76
C ASN A 430 38.65 -12.73 -2.39
N LEU A 431 38.35 -12.07 -3.51
CA LEU A 431 39.25 -11.09 -4.12
C LEU A 431 39.61 -9.96 -3.15
N MET A 432 38.62 -9.38 -2.45
CA MET A 432 38.85 -8.35 -1.45
C MET A 432 39.76 -8.84 -0.32
N LYS A 433 39.49 -10.03 0.22
CA LYS A 433 40.32 -10.65 1.28
C LYS A 433 41.78 -10.84 0.83
N THR A 434 42.02 -11.28 -0.41
CA THR A 434 43.40 -11.41 -0.94
C THR A 434 44.15 -10.09 -1.04
N HIS A 435 43.43 -8.96 -1.11
CA HIS A 435 44.00 -7.61 -1.14
C HIS A 435 43.99 -6.93 0.24
N ASN A 436 43.70 -7.66 1.32
CA ASN A 436 43.55 -7.12 2.69
C ASN A 436 42.48 -6.01 2.80
N LEU A 437 41.44 -6.07 1.97
CA LEU A 437 40.28 -5.17 2.04
C LEU A 437 39.20 -5.80 2.94
N ASP A 438 38.40 -4.96 3.59
CA ASP A 438 37.28 -5.40 4.41
C ASP A 438 36.03 -5.57 3.52
N PRO A 439 35.49 -6.80 3.34
CA PRO A 439 34.23 -7.00 2.62
C PRO A 439 33.04 -6.27 3.26
N ASN A 440 33.20 -5.82 4.52
CA ASN A 440 32.24 -4.95 5.21
C ASN A 440 32.23 -3.50 4.84
N ASP A 441 33.26 -3.03 4.16
CA ASP A 441 33.21 -1.72 3.55
C ASP A 441 32.37 -1.82 2.26
N GLU A 442 31.14 -1.31 2.35
CA GLU A 442 30.17 -1.34 1.26
C GLU A 442 30.69 -0.64 -0.01
N ALA A 443 31.43 0.46 0.15
CA ALA A 443 31.97 1.20 -0.99
C ALA A 443 33.06 0.38 -1.69
N GLN A 444 33.97 -0.23 -0.92
CA GLN A 444 35.01 -1.11 -1.46
C GLN A 444 34.41 -2.35 -2.11
N PHE A 445 33.39 -2.95 -1.49
CA PHE A 445 32.69 -4.11 -2.03
C PHE A 445 32.07 -3.80 -3.38
N PHE A 446 31.28 -2.71 -3.49
CA PHE A 446 30.64 -2.38 -4.77
C PHE A 446 31.63 -1.95 -5.84
N GLN A 447 32.76 -1.34 -5.46
CA GLN A 447 33.85 -1.07 -6.39
C GLN A 447 34.46 -2.37 -6.94
N ALA A 448 34.74 -3.34 -6.09
CA ALA A 448 35.28 -4.64 -6.50
C ALA A 448 34.26 -5.44 -7.33
N PHE A 449 33.00 -5.49 -6.87
CA PHE A 449 31.91 -6.19 -7.56
C PHE A 449 31.68 -5.64 -8.97
N ALA A 450 31.74 -4.32 -9.14
CA ALA A 450 31.61 -3.67 -10.45
C ALA A 450 32.75 -4.00 -11.43
N GLN A 451 33.90 -4.48 -10.95
CA GLN A 451 35.02 -4.96 -11.77
C GLN A 451 34.90 -6.44 -12.11
N VAL A 452 34.51 -7.28 -11.14
CA VAL A 452 34.34 -8.73 -11.30
C VAL A 452 33.20 -9.04 -12.27
N LEU A 453 32.05 -8.39 -12.04
CA LEU A 453 30.80 -8.77 -12.67
C LEU A 453 30.80 -8.69 -14.21
N PRO A 454 31.28 -7.61 -14.86
CA PRO A 454 31.26 -7.52 -16.32
C PRO A 454 32.10 -8.61 -17.00
N GLN A 455 33.27 -8.94 -16.42
CA GLN A 455 34.16 -9.94 -16.97
C GLN A 455 33.60 -11.36 -16.77
N ALA A 456 32.97 -11.62 -15.63
CA ALA A 456 32.25 -12.87 -15.41
C ALA A 456 31.11 -13.05 -16.43
N MET A 457 30.36 -11.98 -16.73
CA MET A 457 29.28 -12.02 -17.73
C MET A 457 29.77 -12.24 -19.16
N GLN A 458 30.94 -11.71 -19.54
CA GLN A 458 31.53 -11.93 -20.86
C GLN A 458 31.90 -13.40 -21.12
N ASN A 459 32.15 -14.15 -20.05
CA ASN A 459 32.50 -15.57 -20.13
C ASN A 459 31.26 -16.49 -20.11
N LEU A 460 30.04 -15.92 -20.10
CA LEU A 460 28.82 -16.70 -20.14
C LEU A 460 28.64 -17.35 -21.51
N ASN A 461 28.55 -18.68 -21.50
CA ASN A 461 28.16 -19.46 -22.66
C ASN A 461 26.74 -19.96 -22.44
N PHE A 462 25.77 -19.27 -23.04
CA PHE A 462 24.40 -19.78 -23.13
C PHE A 462 24.33 -20.74 -24.32
N ALA A 463 23.86 -21.96 -24.07
CA ALA A 463 23.70 -23.01 -25.09
C ALA A 463 22.47 -22.78 -25.97
#